data_AF-A0A529M247-F1
#
_entry.id   AF-A0A529M247-F1
#
_cell.length_a   1.000
_cell.length_b   1.000
_cell.length_c   1.000
_cell.angle_alpha   90.00
_cell.angle_beta   90.00
_cell.angle_gamma   90.00
#
_symmetry.space_group_name_H-M   'P 1'
#
loop_
_entity.id
_entity.type
_entity.pdbx_description
1 polymer ?
#
loop_
_entity_poly.entity_id
_entity_poly.type
_entity_poly.pdbx_seq_one_letter_code
_entity_poly.pdbx_strand_id
1 'polypeptide(L)' 'LQANDLEADWESVSRAENGMLVNALSMMAPYGPAEKQALLEAPDLKTRAETLIAITEMTLAREDDEFGSSLQ' A
#
# COMPACT_ATOMS: atom_id res chain seq x y z
N LEU A 1 2.93 13.46 11.88
CA LEU A 1 2.32 12.33 12.63
C LEU A 1 1.11 12.71 13.48
N GLN A 2 0.67 13.98 13.45
CA GLN A 2 -0.45 14.49 14.26
C GLN A 2 -1.71 14.77 13.41
N ALA A 3 -2.00 13.91 12.42
CA ALA A 3 -3.07 14.16 11.46
C ALA A 3 -4.35 13.33 11.69
N ASN A 4 -4.30 12.23 12.47
CA ASN A 4 -5.48 11.37 12.66
C ASN A 4 -5.66 10.76 14.07
N ASP A 5 -4.78 11.00 15.05
CA ASP A 5 -4.86 10.39 16.40
C ASP A 5 -5.11 8.86 16.40
N LEU A 6 -4.70 8.21 15.30
CA LEU A 6 -4.82 6.76 15.12
C LEU A 6 -3.57 6.13 15.71
N GLU A 7 -3.68 5.66 16.95
CA GLU A 7 -2.73 4.71 17.51
C GLU A 7 -2.86 3.41 16.70
N ALA A 8 -1.93 3.20 15.76
CA ALA A 8 -1.93 2.01 14.95
C ALA A 8 -1.67 0.79 15.85
N ASP A 9 -2.63 -0.14 15.88
CA ASP A 9 -2.52 -1.39 16.63
C ASP A 9 -1.55 -2.36 15.91
N TRP A 10 -0.25 -2.11 16.12
CA TRP A 10 0.83 -2.93 15.57
C TRP A 10 0.83 -4.36 16.11
N GLU A 11 0.30 -4.56 17.32
CA GLU A 11 0.21 -5.89 17.92
C GLU A 11 -0.78 -6.76 17.11
N SER A 12 -1.95 -6.21 16.76
CA SER A 12 -2.90 -6.89 15.89
C SER A 12 -2.38 -7.10 14.48
N VAL A 13 -1.61 -6.16 13.92
CA VAL A 13 -0.93 -6.36 12.63
C VAL A 13 0.04 -7.55 12.70
N SER A 14 0.83 -7.67 13.77
CA SER A 14 1.81 -8.75 13.93
C SER A 14 1.18 -10.15 14.03
N ARG A 15 -0.09 -10.22 14.48
CA ARG A 15 -0.86 -11.47 14.61
C ARG A 15 -1.70 -11.80 13.39
N ALA A 16 -1.95 -10.84 12.50
CA ALA A 16 -2.80 -11.04 11.34
C ALA A 16 -2.12 -11.97 10.32
N GLU A 17 -2.92 -12.78 9.65
CA GLU A 17 -2.42 -13.62 8.56
C GLU A 17 -1.97 -12.75 7.39
N ASN A 18 -0.82 -13.10 6.78
CA ASN A 18 -0.29 -12.39 5.61
C ASN A 18 -1.34 -12.23 4.49
N GLY A 19 -2.16 -13.27 4.26
CA GLY A 19 -3.23 -13.23 3.27
C GLY A 19 -4.28 -12.16 3.58
N MET A 20 -4.68 -12.05 4.85
CA MET A 20 -5.63 -11.04 5.32
C MET A 20 -5.07 -9.63 5.16
N LEU A 21 -3.81 -9.41 5.58
CA LEU A 21 -3.13 -8.13 5.46
C LEU A 21 -3.02 -7.68 3.99
N VAL A 22 -2.49 -8.54 3.13
CA VAL A 22 -2.32 -8.23 1.70
C VAL A 22 -3.66 -7.93 1.05
N ASN A 23 -4.70 -8.70 1.35
CA ASN A 23 -6.04 -8.48 0.77
C ASN A 23 -6.66 -7.16 1.26
N ALA A 24 -6.62 -6.90 2.56
CA ALA A 24 -7.16 -5.68 3.15
C ALA A 24 -6.46 -4.43 2.59
N LEU A 25 -5.12 -4.44 2.57
CA LEU A 25 -4.33 -3.33 2.05
C LEU A 25 -4.58 -3.09 0.55
N SER A 26 -4.72 -4.16 -0.24
CA SER A 26 -5.04 -4.05 -1.68
C SER A 26 -6.40 -3.38 -1.94
N MET A 27 -7.37 -3.54 -1.03
CA MET A 27 -8.70 -2.92 -1.14
C MET A 27 -8.74 -1.49 -0.60
N MET A 28 -8.07 -1.24 0.53
CA MET A 28 -8.12 0.04 1.23
C MET A 28 -7.24 1.11 0.56
N ALA A 29 -6.14 0.70 -0.06
CA ALA A 29 -5.22 1.65 -0.68
C ALA A 29 -5.91 2.37 -1.87
N PRO A 30 -5.68 3.68 -2.03
CA PRO A 30 -6.35 4.52 -3.03
C PRO A 30 -5.77 4.33 -4.45
N TYR A 31 -5.58 3.08 -4.87
CA TYR A 31 -5.01 2.74 -6.17
C TYR A 31 -5.99 2.88 -7.33
N GLY A 32 -5.43 3.21 -8.49
CA GLY A 32 -6.15 3.28 -9.75
C GLY A 32 -6.51 1.90 -10.32
N PRO A 33 -7.29 1.85 -11.41
CA PRO A 33 -7.71 0.59 -12.03
C PRO A 33 -6.55 -0.30 -12.49
N ALA A 34 -5.45 0.29 -12.99
CA ALA A 34 -4.31 -0.46 -13.50
C ALA A 34 -3.54 -1.18 -12.38
N GLU A 35 -3.26 -0.46 -11.29
CA GLU A 35 -2.62 -0.99 -10.09
C GLU A 35 -3.49 -2.09 -9.44
N LYS A 36 -4.81 -1.87 -9.37
CA LYS A 36 -5.76 -2.87 -8.87
C LYS A 36 -5.80 -4.11 -9.75
N GLN A 37 -5.68 -3.98 -11.07
CA GLN A 37 -5.58 -5.16 -11.95
C GLN A 37 -4.28 -5.92 -11.74
N ALA A 38 -3.15 -5.25 -11.60
CA ALA A 38 -1.87 -5.90 -11.34
C ALA A 38 -1.91 -6.75 -10.05
N LEU A 39 -2.63 -6.29 -9.02
CA LEU A 39 -2.84 -7.03 -7.78
C LEU A 39 -3.76 -8.25 -7.97
N LEU A 40 -4.76 -8.18 -8.85
CA LEU A 40 -5.67 -9.29 -9.15
C LEU A 40 -5.04 -10.36 -10.05
N GLU A 41 -4.15 -9.96 -10.96
CA GLU A 41 -3.45 -10.85 -11.89
C GLU A 41 -2.24 -11.56 -11.26
N ALA A 42 -1.84 -11.17 -10.03
CA ALA A 42 -0.74 -11.81 -9.33
C ALA A 42 -1.05 -13.31 -9.04
N PRO A 43 -0.19 -14.25 -9.48
CA PRO A 43 -0.49 -15.68 -9.49
C PRO A 43 -0.53 -16.33 -8.11
N ASP A 44 0.11 -15.72 -7.11
CA ASP A 44 0.14 -16.22 -5.74
C ASP A 44 0.29 -15.08 -4.72
N LEU A 45 0.16 -15.43 -3.43
CA LEU A 45 0.19 -14.46 -2.35
C LEU A 45 1.53 -13.72 -2.24
N LYS A 46 2.65 -14.40 -2.52
CA LYS A 46 3.99 -13.81 -2.44
C LYS A 46 4.14 -12.75 -3.53
N THR A 47 3.81 -13.12 -4.77
CA THR A 47 3.86 -12.22 -5.92
C THR A 47 2.92 -11.04 -5.73
N ARG A 48 1.72 -11.25 -5.18
CA ARG A 48 0.79 -10.15 -4.88
C ARG A 48 1.34 -9.19 -3.82
N ALA A 49 2.01 -9.71 -2.78
CA ALA A 49 2.65 -8.87 -1.77
C ALA A 49 3.80 -8.05 -2.37
N GLU A 50 4.63 -8.64 -3.23
CA GLU A 50 5.70 -7.94 -3.95
C GLU A 50 5.15 -6.85 -4.87
N THR A 51 4.09 -7.15 -5.64
CA THR A 51 3.39 -6.16 -6.48
C THR A 51 2.81 -5.01 -5.64
N LEU A 52 2.19 -5.33 -4.49
CA LEU A 52 1.66 -4.32 -3.57
C LEU A 52 2.75 -3.39 -3.05
N ILE A 53 3.90 -3.94 -2.63
CA ILE A 53 5.05 -3.16 -2.18
C ILE A 53 5.54 -2.24 -3.30
N ALA A 54 5.77 -2.78 -4.50
CA ALA A 54 6.27 -2.01 -5.64
C ALA A 54 5.34 -0.84 -6.02
N ILE A 55 4.02 -1.07 -6.07
CA ILE A 55 3.03 -0.01 -6.34
C ILE A 55 3.09 1.06 -5.25
N THR A 56 3.19 0.65 -3.98
CA THR A 56 3.27 1.57 -2.84
C THR A 56 4.51 2.45 -2.94
N GLU A 57 5.68 1.85 -3.18
CA GLU A 57 6.96 2.57 -3.34
C GLU A 57 6.91 3.57 -4.50
N MET A 58 6.37 3.17 -5.65
CA MET A 58 6.19 4.06 -6.80
C MET A 58 5.26 5.23 -6.50
N THR A 59 4.22 5.00 -5.69
CA THR A 59 3.26 6.03 -5.32
C THR A 59 3.90 7.03 -4.37
N LEU A 60 4.59 6.56 -3.32
CA LEU A 60 5.30 7.41 -2.38
C LEU A 60 6.40 8.25 -3.06
N ALA A 61 7.18 7.64 -3.97
CA ALA A 61 8.20 8.36 -4.71
C ALA A 61 7.62 9.49 -5.60
N ARG A 62 6.44 9.26 -6.21
CA ARG A 62 5.74 10.30 -6.99
C ARG A 62 5.21 11.43 -6.12
N GLU A 63 4.66 11.10 -4.94
CA GLU A 63 4.18 12.11 -3.99
C GLU A 63 5.32 12.99 -3.47
N ASP A 64 6.48 12.40 -3.18
CA ASP A 64 7.68 13.14 -2.77
C ASP A 64 8.18 14.09 -3.88
N ASP A 65 8.18 13.63 -5.14
CA ASP A 65 8.55 14.46 -6.30
C ASP A 65 7.54 15.61 -6.55
N GLU A 66 6.24 15.36 -6.41
CA GLU A 66 5.21 16.41 -6.49
C GLU A 66 5.38 17.45 -5.37
N PHE A 67 5.70 17.00 -4.16
CA PHE A 67 5.94 17.90 -3.02
C PHE A 67 7.19 18.76 -3.23
N GLY A 68 8.26 18.18 -3.78
CA GLY A 68 9.49 18.89 -4.14
C GLY A 68 9.29 19.93 -5.26
N SER A 69 8.50 19.59 -6.27
CA SER A 69 8.12 20.48 -7.38
C SER A 69 7.24 21.65 -6.93
N SER A 70 6.32 21.41 -5.99
CA SER A 70 5.43 22.46 -5.45
C SER A 70 6.11 23.49 -4.56
N LEU A 71 7.37 23.26 -4.16
CA LEU A 71 8.16 24.15 -3.30
C LEU A 71 9.15 25.04 -4.07
N GLN A 72 9.15 24.98 -5.41
CA GLN A 72 9.96 25.85 -6.30
C GLN A 72 9.12 26.97 -6.93
#